data_AF-A0AAD0HL60-F1
#
_entry.id   AF-A0AAD0HL60-F1
#
_cell.length_a   1.000
_cell.length_b   1.000
_cell.length_c   1.000
_cell.angle_alpha   90.00
_cell.angle_beta   90.00
_cell.angle_gamma   90.00
#
_symmetry.space_group_name_H-M   'P 1'
#
loop_
_entity.id
_entity.type
_entity.pdbx_description
1 polymer ?
#
loop_
_entity_poly.entity_id
_entity_poly.type
_entity_poly.pdbx_seq_one_letter_code
_entity_poly.pdbx_strand_id
1 'polypeptide(L)' 'MSKFQISFDHRREAQERLEKAGGWIDYKKGKPVFNFPNAQAKQKYIQLGQAAYRRKVGM' A
#
# COMPACT_ATOMS: atom_id res chain seq x y z
N MET A 1 -14.40 -1.15 2.90
CA MET A 1 -13.06 -0.85 3.45
C MET A 1 -13.06 0.59 3.96
N SER A 2 -12.37 0.94 5.05
CA SER A 2 -12.28 2.36 5.45
C SER A 2 -11.64 3.18 4.32
N LYS A 3 -11.91 4.49 4.30
CA LYS A 3 -11.49 5.43 3.24
C LYS A 3 -9.99 5.31 2.88
N PHE A 4 -9.17 4.99 3.89
CA PHE A 4 -7.71 4.88 3.81
C PHE A 4 -7.19 3.46 4.07
N GLN A 5 -7.94 2.42 3.70
CA GLN A 5 -7.51 1.03 3.82
C GLN A 5 -7.36 0.36 2.47
N ILE A 6 -6.38 -0.52 2.35
CA ILE A 6 -6.16 -1.41 1.20
C ILE A 6 -5.97 -2.84 1.74
N SER A 7 -6.34 -3.85 0.94
CA SER A 7 -6.02 -5.25 1.26
C SER A 7 -4.53 -5.41 1.52
N PHE A 8 -4.21 -6.21 2.54
CA PHE A 8 -2.83 -6.61 2.82
C PHE A 8 -2.25 -7.39 1.64
N ASP A 9 -0.98 -7.13 1.35
CA ASP A 9 -0.21 -7.79 0.30
C ASP A 9 1.09 -8.31 0.91
N HIS A 10 1.31 -9.62 0.80
CA HIS A 10 2.44 -10.31 1.43
C HIS A 10 3.76 -10.11 0.66
N ARG A 11 3.73 -9.52 -0.54
CA ARG A 11 4.95 -9.27 -1.32
C ARG A 11 5.83 -8.26 -0.59
N ARG A 12 7.13 -8.56 -0.48
CA ARG A 12 8.13 -7.66 0.12
C ARG A 12 8.08 -6.26 -0.49
N GLU A 13 7.96 -6.16 -1.82
CA GLU A 13 7.81 -4.89 -2.53
C GLU A 13 6.56 -4.10 -2.11
N ALA A 14 5.49 -4.77 -1.67
CA ALA A 14 4.30 -4.10 -1.17
C ALA A 14 4.51 -3.57 0.26
N GLN A 15 5.24 -4.31 1.10
CA GLN A 15 5.63 -3.86 2.44
C GLN A 15 6.58 -2.64 2.37
N GLU A 16 7.60 -2.67 1.49
CA GLU A 16 8.51 -1.53 1.30
C GLU A 16 7.76 -0.28 0.80
N ARG A 17 6.75 -0.47 -0.05
CA ARG A 17 5.90 0.63 -0.52
C ARG A 17 5.00 1.18 0.59
N LEU A 18 4.50 0.32 1.47
CA LEU A 18 3.72 0.72 2.63
C LEU A 18 4.56 1.62 3.55
N GLU A 19 5.77 1.21 3.87
CA GLU A 19 6.72 1.98 4.69
C GLU A 19 7.04 3.33 4.05
N LYS A 20 7.37 3.35 2.74
CA LYS A 20 7.61 4.60 1.98
C LYS A 20 6.39 5.53 1.94
N ALA A 21 5.19 4.95 1.98
CA ALA A 21 3.94 5.70 2.00
C ALA A 21 3.57 6.20 3.41
N GLY A 22 4.28 5.78 4.46
CA GLY A 22 3.95 6.08 5.85
C GLY A 22 2.70 5.35 6.34
N GLY A 23 2.34 4.23 5.70
CA GLY A 23 1.26 3.37 6.16
C GLY A 23 1.76 2.33 7.17
N TRP A 24 0.83 1.63 7.79
CA TRP A 24 1.11 0.55 8.74
C TRP A 24 0.17 -0.63 8.49
N ILE A 25 0.53 -1.78 9.06
CA ILE A 25 -0.32 -2.97 9.06
C ILE A 25 -1.24 -2.88 10.26
N ASP A 26 -2.53 -3.02 10.01
CA ASP A 26 -3.59 -3.06 11.03
C ASP A 26 -4.41 -4.34 10.87
N TYR A 27 -5.18 -4.72 11.88
CA TYR A 27 -6.02 -5.92 11.83
C TYR A 27 -7.49 -5.56 11.90
N LYS A 28 -8.22 -5.81 10.81
CA LYS A 28 -9.66 -5.57 10.73
C LYS A 28 -10.41 -6.89 10.63
N LYS A 29 -11.22 -7.19 11.66
CA LYS A 29 -11.97 -8.46 11.77
C LYS A 29 -11.06 -9.70 11.62
N GLY A 30 -9.89 -9.67 12.27
CA GLY A 30 -8.89 -10.74 12.21
C GLY A 30 -8.12 -10.85 10.90
N LYS A 31 -8.33 -9.95 9.93
CA LYS A 31 -7.59 -9.92 8.66
C LYS A 31 -6.60 -8.76 8.64
N PRO A 32 -5.34 -8.98 8.26
CA PRO A 32 -4.39 -7.89 8.10
C PRO A 32 -4.85 -6.99 6.95
N VAL A 33 -4.69 -5.69 7.14
CA VAL A 33 -4.96 -4.66 6.14
C VAL A 33 -3.84 -3.63 6.17
N PHE A 34 -3.59 -3.00 5.04
CA PHE A 34 -2.76 -1.81 4.99
C PHE A 34 -3.61 -0.61 5.33
N ASN A 35 -3.22 0.13 6.35
CA ASN A 35 -3.89 1.33 6.80
C ASN A 35 -2.99 2.55 6.54
N PHE A 36 -3.61 3.67 6.20
CA PHE A 36 -2.91 4.90 5.88
C PHE A 36 -3.45 6.05 6.74
N PRO A 37 -2.61 7.03 7.10
CA PRO A 37 -3.03 8.15 7.95
C PRO A 37 -4.00 9.10 7.24
N ASN A 38 -3.91 9.19 5.90
CA ASN A 38 -4.75 10.08 5.09
C ASN A 38 -4.80 9.63 3.61
N ALA A 39 -5.58 10.36 2.80
CA ALA A 39 -5.72 10.09 1.37
C ALA A 39 -4.39 10.20 0.60
N GLN A 40 -3.53 11.15 0.98
CA GLN A 40 -2.26 11.42 0.30
C GLN A 40 -1.28 10.25 0.47
N ALA A 41 -1.17 9.69 1.68
CA ALA A 41 -0.36 8.50 1.95
C ALA A 41 -0.84 7.29 1.14
N LYS A 42 -2.17 7.07 1.10
CA LYS A 42 -2.76 6.02 0.25
C LYS A 42 -2.44 6.24 -1.24
N GLN A 43 -2.56 7.47 -1.72
CA GLN A 43 -2.25 7.81 -3.11
C GLN A 43 -0.78 7.61 -3.43
N LYS A 44 0.13 7.97 -2.51
CA LYS A 44 1.57 7.71 -2.62
C LYS A 44 1.86 6.21 -2.76
N TYR A 45 1.24 5.37 -1.94
CA TYR A 45 1.34 3.91 -2.06
C TYR A 45 0.94 3.39 -3.46
N ILE A 46 -0.19 3.88 -3.98
CA ILE A 46 -0.70 3.50 -5.30
C ILE A 46 0.28 3.96 -6.40
N GLN A 47 0.78 5.20 -6.33
CA GLN A 47 1.74 5.73 -7.29
C GLN A 47 3.06 4.96 -7.29
N LEU A 48 3.58 4.59 -6.12
CA LEU A 48 4.77 3.75 -6.01
C LEU A 48 4.55 2.37 -6.65
N GLY A 49 3.35 1.79 -6.50
CA GLY A 49 2.98 0.55 -7.17
C GLY A 49 2.92 0.67 -8.69
N GLN A 50 2.33 1.76 -9.20
CA GLN A 50 2.28 2.00 -10.65
C GLN A 50 3.67 2.26 -11.26
N ALA A 51 4.55 2.97 -10.54
CA ALA A 51 5.93 3.20 -10.98
C ALA A 51 6.73 1.89 -11.03
N ALA A 52 6.57 1.03 -10.01
CA ALA A 52 7.18 -0.30 -10.00
C ALA A 52 6.65 -1.19 -11.14
N TYR A 53 5.34 -1.16 -11.39
CA TYR A 53 4.74 -1.88 -12.51
C TYR A 53 5.30 -1.42 -13.85
N ARG A 54 5.32 -0.10 -14.13
CA ARG A 54 5.88 0.47 -15.36
C ARG A 54 7.32 0.05 -15.62
N ARG A 55 8.18 0.09 -14.59
CA ARG A 55 9.56 -0.40 -14.68
C ARG A 55 9.65 -1.88 -15.02
N LYS A 56 8.74 -2.70 -14.47
CA LYS A 56 8.74 -4.15 -14.69
C LYS A 56 8.22 -4.54 -16.07
N VAL A 57 7.28 -3.79 -16.63
CA VAL A 57 6.71 -4.06 -17.96
C VAL A 57 7.45 -3.37 -19.11
N GLY A 58 8.52 -2.63 -18.83
CA GLY A 58 9.40 -2.06 -19.87
C GLY A 58 8.69 -1.09 -20.80
N MET A 59 7.77 -0.26 -20.28
CA MET A 59 7.27 0.92 -21.00
C MET A 59 8.12 2.14 -20.67
#